data_AF-A0A6M3INH0-F1
#
_entry.id   AF-A0A6M3INH0-F1
#
_cell.length_a   1.000
_cell.length_b   1.000
_cell.length_c   1.000
_cell.angle_alpha   90.00
_cell.angle_beta   90.00
_cell.angle_gamma   90.00
#
_symmetry.space_group_name_H-M   'P 1'
#
loop_
_entity.id
_entity.type
_entity.pdbx_description
1 polymer ?
#
loop_
_entity_poly.entity_id
_entity_poly.type
_entity_poly.pdbx_seq_one_letter_code
_entity_poly.pdbx_strand_id
1 'polypeptide(L)'
;MNITEMRRFVVQDHDLDELMAADAAYTGLAQTYSNRQLEMPEWLGEQLTEVDIAVKALVKATRMASIKKKKAQLLGLMTVGEKRERLEAEIAAEEAML
;
A
#
# COMPACT_ATOMS: atom_id res chain seq x y z
N MET A 1 14.50 3.49 -11.52
CA MET A 1 14.52 4.90 -11.11
C MET A 1 15.95 5.30 -10.80
N ASN A 2 16.44 6.40 -11.37
CA ASN A 2 17.75 6.98 -11.03
C ASN A 2 17.61 8.02 -9.90
N ILE A 3 18.72 8.45 -9.30
CA ILE A 3 18.71 9.37 -8.14
C ILE A 3 18.02 10.72 -8.46
N THR A 4 18.13 11.22 -9.70
CA THR A 4 17.49 12.49 -10.08
C THR A 4 15.97 12.35 -10.17
N GLU A 5 15.49 11.22 -10.69
CA GLU A 5 14.07 10.86 -10.71
C GLU A 5 13.54 10.67 -9.28
N MET A 6 14.28 9.92 -8.44
CA MET A 6 13.94 9.70 -7.03
C MET A 6 13.78 11.02 -6.26
N ARG A 7 14.69 11.97 -6.43
CA ARG A 7 14.62 13.26 -5.73
C ARG A 7 13.42 14.13 -6.17
N ARG A 8 12.87 13.89 -7.35
CA ARG A 8 11.75 14.67 -7.93
C ARG A 8 10.43 13.91 -7.89
N PHE A 9 10.42 12.74 -7.25
CA PHE A 9 9.26 11.88 -7.17
C PHE A 9 8.15 12.58 -6.39
N VAL A 10 6.93 12.55 -6.92
CA VAL A 10 5.74 13.13 -6.28
C VAL A 10 4.75 12.01 -6.07
N VAL A 11 4.55 11.66 -4.80
CA VAL A 11 3.75 10.51 -4.36
C VAL A 11 2.29 10.56 -4.84
N GLN A 12 1.72 11.76 -4.95
CA GLN A 12 0.30 11.95 -5.28
C GLN A 12 -0.07 11.55 -6.72
N ASP A 13 0.91 11.46 -7.61
CA ASP A 13 0.68 11.26 -9.04
C ASP A 13 0.73 9.78 -9.45
N HIS A 14 0.88 8.85 -8.50
CA HIS A 14 1.26 7.47 -8.79
C HIS A 14 0.32 6.46 -8.16
N ASP A 15 0.17 5.31 -8.83
CA ASP A 15 -0.61 4.19 -8.32
C ASP A 15 0.17 3.34 -7.30
N LEU A 16 -0.50 2.32 -6.75
CA LEU A 16 0.10 1.46 -5.73
C LEU A 16 1.32 0.69 -6.26
N ASP A 17 1.30 0.22 -7.51
CA ASP A 17 2.38 -0.57 -8.09
C ASP A 17 3.62 0.32 -8.31
N GLU A 18 3.41 1.54 -8.79
CA GLU A 18 4.44 2.57 -8.94
C GLU A 18 5.04 2.98 -7.60
N LEU A 19 4.21 3.15 -6.56
CA LEU A 19 4.68 3.47 -5.21
C LEU A 19 5.47 2.33 -4.57
N MET A 20 5.07 1.07 -4.78
CA MET A 20 5.87 -0.07 -4.31
C MET A 20 7.21 -0.18 -5.03
N ALA A 21 7.25 0.12 -6.34
CA ALA A 21 8.50 0.16 -7.08
C ALA A 21 9.42 1.30 -6.57
N ALA A 22 8.85 2.45 -6.22
CA ALA A 22 9.57 3.55 -5.60
C ALA A 22 10.12 3.18 -4.21
N ASP A 23 9.31 2.56 -3.36
CA ASP A 23 9.71 2.07 -2.03
C ASP A 23 10.91 1.12 -2.11
N ALA A 24 10.87 0.14 -3.02
CA ALA A 24 11.97 -0.78 -3.25
C ALA A 24 13.26 -0.05 -3.70
N ALA A 25 13.13 0.97 -4.55
CA ALA A 25 14.26 1.78 -5.00
C ALA A 25 14.86 2.61 -3.85
N TYR A 26 14.02 3.27 -3.04
CA TYR A 26 14.46 4.04 -1.88
C TYR A 26 15.12 3.17 -0.82
N THR A 27 14.52 2.03 -0.50
CA THR A 27 15.07 1.07 0.46
C THR A 27 16.41 0.51 -0.02
N GLY A 28 16.53 0.16 -1.30
CA GLY A 28 17.79 -0.29 -1.90
C GLY A 28 18.89 0.78 -1.85
N LEU A 29 18.53 2.05 -2.09
CA LEU A 29 19.47 3.16 -1.97
C LEU A 29 19.90 3.38 -0.51
N ALA A 30 18.95 3.42 0.43
CA ALA A 30 19.24 3.57 1.86
C ALA A 30 20.14 2.44 2.38
N GLN A 31 19.89 1.21 1.95
CA GLN A 31 20.75 0.07 2.27
C GLN A 31 22.15 0.22 1.66
N THR A 32 22.28 0.80 0.47
CA THR A 32 23.59 1.10 -0.13
C THR A 32 24.38 2.12 0.70
N TYR A 33 23.73 3.17 1.19
CA TYR A 33 24.36 4.13 2.13
C TYR A 33 24.81 3.44 3.42
N SER A 34 23.92 2.65 4.02
CA SER A 34 24.22 1.90 5.24
C SER A 34 25.40 0.92 5.06
N ASN A 35 25.38 0.12 3.99
CA ASN A 35 26.43 -0.85 3.67
C ASN A 35 27.80 -0.21 3.43
N ARG A 36 27.81 1.03 2.93
CA ARG A 36 29.04 1.81 2.70
C ARG A 36 29.44 2.67 3.89
N GLN A 37 28.71 2.60 5.01
CA GLN A 37 28.91 3.43 6.19
C GLN A 37 28.89 4.94 5.85
N LEU A 38 28.04 5.30 4.89
CA LEU A 38 27.83 6.68 4.48
C LEU A 38 26.62 7.26 5.22
N GLU A 39 26.67 8.56 5.48
CA GLU A 39 25.53 9.29 6.03
C GLU A 39 24.39 9.32 5.00
N MET A 40 23.19 8.95 5.45
CA MET A 40 22.00 8.95 4.61
C MET A 40 21.53 10.40 4.38
N PRO A 41 21.30 10.82 3.13
CA PRO A 41 20.76 12.15 2.86
C PRO A 41 19.36 12.33 3.47
N GLU A 42 19.07 13.51 4.02
CA GLU A 42 17.78 13.84 4.63
C GLU A 42 16.59 13.60 3.68
N TRP A 43 16.69 14.07 2.43
CA TRP A 43 15.66 13.89 1.41
C TRP A 43 15.29 12.41 1.17
N LEU A 44 16.22 11.48 1.36
CA LEU A 44 15.96 10.05 1.17
C LEU A 44 15.10 9.50 2.33
N GLY A 45 15.35 9.95 3.55
CA GLY A 45 14.52 9.60 4.71
C GLY A 45 13.11 10.18 4.62
N GLU A 46 12.99 11.41 4.12
CA GLU A 46 11.68 12.04 3.83
C GLU A 46 10.91 11.23 2.80
N GLN A 47 11.53 10.89 1.65
CA GLN A 47 10.87 10.11 0.59
C GLN A 47 10.44 8.72 1.04
N LEU A 48 11.27 8.01 1.83
CA LEU A 48 10.89 6.72 2.42
C LEU A 48 9.62 6.85 3.27
N THR A 49 9.55 7.89 4.09
CA THR A 49 8.41 8.15 4.98
C THR A 49 7.16 8.51 4.17
N GLU A 50 7.29 9.39 3.18
CA GLU A 50 6.17 9.81 2.34
C GLU A 50 5.57 8.65 1.55
N VAL A 51 6.42 7.81 0.93
CA VAL A 51 5.97 6.63 0.18
C VAL A 51 5.31 5.61 1.10
N ASP A 52 5.91 5.30 2.26
CA ASP A 52 5.31 4.36 3.23
C ASP A 52 3.92 4.80 3.68
N ILE A 53 3.74 6.09 3.99
CA ILE A 53 2.44 6.66 4.35
C ILE A 53 1.43 6.48 3.22
N ALA A 54 1.81 6.79 1.97
CA ALA A 54 0.91 6.70 0.84
C ALA A 54 0.55 5.25 0.46
N VAL A 55 1.51 4.33 0.49
CA VAL A 55 1.27 2.90 0.30
C VAL A 55 0.26 2.40 1.33
N LYS A 56 0.47 2.70 2.62
CA LYS A 56 -0.48 2.33 3.68
C LYS A 56 -1.87 2.92 3.45
N ALA A 57 -1.95 4.18 3.05
CA ALA A 57 -3.22 4.84 2.75
C ALA A 57 -3.96 4.19 1.58
N LEU A 58 -3.27 3.89 0.49
CA LEU A 58 -3.86 3.25 -0.71
C LEU A 58 -4.26 1.81 -0.47
N VAL A 59 -3.45 1.03 0.25
CA VAL A 59 -3.80 -0.35 0.65
C VAL A 59 -5.07 -0.33 1.50
N LYS A 60 -5.14 0.57 2.48
CA LYS A 60 -6.33 0.75 3.33
C LYS A 60 -7.56 1.14 2.49
N ALA A 61 -7.43 2.12 1.60
CA ALA A 61 -8.52 2.56 0.74
C ALA A 61 -9.03 1.43 -0.17
N THR A 62 -8.12 0.67 -0.79
CA THR A 62 -8.43 -0.48 -1.65
C THR A 62 -9.16 -1.58 -0.87
N ARG A 63 -8.69 -1.90 0.34
CA ARG A 63 -9.34 -2.88 1.21
C ARG A 63 -10.73 -2.42 1.66
N MET A 64 -10.89 -1.15 2.05
CA MET A 64 -12.21 -0.60 2.38
C MET A 64 -13.18 -0.65 1.19
N ALA A 65 -12.70 -0.39 -0.03
CA ALA A 65 -13.50 -0.51 -1.25
C ALA A 65 -13.93 -1.97 -1.52
N SER A 66 -13.01 -2.93 -1.33
CA SER A 66 -13.30 -4.37 -1.41
C SER A 66 -14.38 -4.79 -0.39
N ILE A 67 -14.21 -4.44 0.88
CA ILE A 67 -15.18 -4.70 1.95
C ILE A 67 -16.55 -4.12 1.58
N LYS A 68 -16.60 -2.85 1.12
CA LYS A 68 -17.85 -2.20 0.71
C LYS A 68 -18.55 -2.97 -0.43
N LYS A 69 -17.79 -3.43 -1.43
CA LYS A 69 -18.31 -4.23 -2.55
C LYS A 69 -18.85 -5.58 -2.04
N LYS A 70 -18.13 -6.27 -1.16
CA LYS A 70 -18.56 -7.56 -0.59
C LYS A 70 -19.78 -7.42 0.30
N LYS A 71 -19.87 -6.36 1.11
CA LYS A 71 -21.08 -6.02 1.90
C LYS A 71 -22.30 -5.77 1.01
N ALA A 72 -22.12 -5.04 -0.10
CA ALA A 72 -23.20 -4.84 -1.07
C ALA A 72 -23.66 -6.15 -1.74
N GLN A 73 -22.71 -7.04 -2.08
CA GLN A 73 -23.04 -8.38 -2.59
C GLN A 73 -23.81 -9.21 -1.57
N LEU A 74 -23.42 -9.13 -0.29
CA LEU A 74 -24.08 -9.84 0.80
C LEU A 74 -25.52 -9.38 1.01
N LEU A 75 -25.78 -8.07 0.94
CA LEU A 75 -27.14 -7.51 1.02
C LEU A 75 -28.04 -8.00 -0.13
N GLY A 76 -27.47 -8.24 -1.30
CA GLY A 76 -28.19 -8.80 -2.45
C GLY A 76 -28.49 -10.31 -2.35
N LEU A 77 -27.89 -11.03 -1.40
CA LEU A 77 -28.16 -12.45 -1.17
C LEU A 77 -29.37 -12.61 -0.24
N MET A 78 -30.48 -13.06 -0.83
CA MET A 78 -31.76 -13.23 -0.12
C MET A 78 -31.81 -14.46 0.82
N THR A 79 -30.89 -15.41 0.69
CA THR A 79 -30.89 -16.66 1.47
C THR A 79 -29.54 -16.89 2.15
N VAL A 80 -29.59 -17.56 3.30
CA VAL A 80 -28.40 -18.11 3.96
C VAL A 80 -27.90 -19.31 3.14
N GLY A 81 -26.59 -19.43 2.98
CA GLY A 81 -25.95 -20.52 2.25
C GLY A 81 -24.43 -20.32 2.14
N GLU A 82 -23.72 -21.32 1.63
CA GLU A 82 -22.24 -21.37 1.58
C GLU A 82 -21.61 -20.10 0.97
N LYS A 83 -22.25 -19.53 -0.05
CA LYS A 83 -21.78 -18.29 -0.69
C LYS A 83 -21.85 -17.07 0.23
N ARG A 84 -22.87 -17.00 1.09
CA ARG A 84 -23.04 -15.93 2.07
C ARG A 84 -22.01 -16.08 3.20
N GLU A 85 -21.88 -17.28 3.76
CA GLU A 85 -20.89 -17.58 4.81
C GLU A 85 -19.45 -17.29 4.35
N ARG A 86 -19.12 -17.66 3.10
CA ARG A 86 -17.82 -17.33 2.51
C ARG A 86 -17.59 -15.82 2.43
N LEU A 87 -18.58 -15.04 1.98
CA LEU A 87 -18.46 -13.58 1.93
C LEU A 87 -18.32 -12.96 3.32
N GLU A 88 -19.04 -13.46 4.33
CA GLU A 88 -18.93 -13.00 5.72
C GLU A 88 -17.53 -13.28 6.28
N ALA A 89 -16.99 -14.48 6.03
CA ALA A 89 -15.62 -14.83 6.44
C ALA A 89 -14.56 -13.97 5.73
N GLU A 90 -14.72 -13.72 4.43
CA GLU A 90 -13.82 -12.84 3.67
C GLU A 90 -13.86 -11.39 4.15
N ILE A 91 -15.05 -10.86 4.48
CA ILE A 91 -15.20 -9.51 5.03
C ILE A 91 -14.54 -9.42 6.41
N ALA A 92 -14.78 -10.38 7.30
CA ALA A 92 -14.19 -10.39 8.64
C ALA A 92 -12.66 -10.50 8.58
N ALA A 93 -12.12 -11.32 7.67
CA ALA A 93 -10.68 -11.44 7.45
C ALA A 93 -10.07 -10.13 6.92
N GLU A 94 -10.74 -9.44 5.99
CA GLU A 94 -10.27 -8.14 5.51
C GLU A 94 -10.37 -7.04 6.58
N GLU A 95 -11.42 -7.03 7.41
CA GLU A 95 -11.58 -6.08 8.51
C GLU A 95 -10.55 -6.27 9.62
N ALA A 96 -10.15 -7.52 9.91
CA ALA A 96 -9.11 -7.83 10.90
C ALA A 96 -7.70 -7.32 10.50
N MET A 97 -7.51 -6.98 9.23
CA MET A 97 -6.23 -6.51 8.70
C MET A 97 -6.25 -5.02 8.31
N LEU A 98 -7.24 -4.25 8.77
CA LEU A 98 -7.31 -2.77 8.66
C LEU A 98 -6.62 -2.07 9.83
#